data_AF-A0A369RUJ6-F1
#
_entry.id   AF-A0A369RUJ6-F1
#
_cell.length_a   1.000
_cell.length_b   1.000
_cell.length_c   1.000
_cell.angle_alpha   90.00
_cell.angle_beta   90.00
_cell.angle_gamma   90.00
#
_symmetry.space_group_name_H-M   'P 1'
#
loop_
_entity.id
_entity.type
_entity.pdbx_description
1 polymer ?
#
loop_
_entity_poly.entity_id
_entity_poly.type
_entity_poly.pdbx_seq_one_letter_code
_entity_poly.pdbx_strand_id
1 'polypeptide(L)'
;MTTLNVICVTCILLIQVERMCYISATYIQGGLFPSFTLSCQVIIMLLLKQISKMKVVLLTLLFFITIATTVQASCNITLTSRSGSFKSPYYPQMYNRTYCYYSIFVPSGYIIRLHWQTFDVGTPQTFSKCHGDKVTVYNGYKRPGTKKVELCGQKKKSFSSTSNRLTVVFDGRTSRKYRGFYAVYDTTLPSITGTPKRPVTPSRVSTSSYISKTVIFKNSTCTRYQWYHNTPQGKVPYKITITCTKGVSVVTIIAVSVSIFICAIIAGIFYTIKRRRGPHFVRL
;
A
#
# COMPACT_ATOMS: atom_id res chain seq x y z
N MET A 1 39.23 -0.36 -4.40
CA MET A 1 40.15 0.79 -4.32
C MET A 1 39.41 2.12 -4.46
N THR A 2 38.49 2.47 -3.55
CA THR A 2 37.65 3.69 -3.70
C THR A 2 37.27 4.40 -2.39
N THR A 3 38.00 4.18 -1.31
CA THR A 3 37.84 4.92 -0.04
C THR A 3 39.07 5.75 0.34
N LEU A 4 40.24 5.48 -0.26
CA LEU A 4 41.48 6.23 0.00
C LEU A 4 41.58 7.55 -0.78
N ASN A 5 40.94 7.67 -1.94
CA ASN A 5 41.00 8.88 -2.78
C ASN A 5 40.11 10.03 -2.28
N VAL A 6 39.08 9.75 -1.47
CA VAL A 6 38.18 10.80 -0.94
C VAL A 6 38.82 11.50 0.25
N ILE A 7 39.57 10.77 1.08
CA ILE A 7 40.29 11.31 2.25
C ILE A 7 41.47 12.19 1.79
N CYS A 8 42.11 11.84 0.67
CA CYS A 8 43.24 12.60 0.13
C CYS A 8 42.81 13.99 -0.40
N VAL A 9 41.66 14.08 -1.08
CA VAL A 9 41.14 15.38 -1.59
C VAL A 9 40.65 16.28 -0.45
N THR A 10 40.07 15.72 0.61
CA THR A 10 39.68 16.49 1.80
C THR A 10 40.88 16.97 2.61
N CYS A 11 41.96 16.18 2.71
CA CYS A 11 43.19 16.60 3.39
C CYS A 11 44.00 17.64 2.59
N ILE A 12 44.04 17.53 1.25
CA ILE A 12 44.71 18.52 0.39
C ILE A 12 43.97 19.87 0.44
N LEU A 13 42.64 19.88 0.54
CA LEU A 13 41.86 21.10 0.73
C LEU A 13 42.06 21.72 2.12
N LEU A 14 42.31 20.91 3.17
CA LEU A 14 42.61 21.41 4.52
C LEU A 14 44.01 22.03 4.62
N ILE A 15 45.02 21.45 3.95
CA ILE A 15 46.41 21.98 3.94
C ILE A 15 46.51 23.30 3.15
N GLN A 16 45.66 23.51 2.13
CA GLN A 16 45.60 24.77 1.40
C GLN A 16 44.92 25.90 2.19
N VAL A 17 44.01 25.56 3.12
CA VAL A 17 43.28 26.54 3.95
C VAL A 17 44.14 27.08 5.11
N GLU A 18 45.01 26.27 5.71
CA GLU A 18 45.93 26.73 6.75
C GLU A 18 46.99 27.71 6.21
N ARG A 19 47.52 27.46 5.00
CA ARG A 19 48.49 28.37 4.37
C ARG A 19 47.88 29.72 3.99
N MET A 20 46.61 29.77 3.60
CA MET A 20 45.94 31.05 3.27
C MET A 20 45.58 31.88 4.51
N CYS A 21 45.28 31.23 5.66
CA CYS A 21 45.05 31.93 6.93
C CYS A 21 46.35 32.43 7.59
N TYR A 22 47.45 31.69 7.44
CA TYR A 22 48.75 32.05 8.03
C TYR A 22 49.41 33.23 7.30
N ILE A 23 49.33 33.28 5.96
CA ILE A 23 49.89 34.39 5.15
C ILE A 23 49.14 35.72 5.39
N SER A 24 47.87 35.67 5.82
CA SER A 24 47.11 36.87 6.19
C SER A 24 47.44 37.44 7.59
N ALA A 25 48.13 36.69 8.45
CA ALA A 25 48.46 37.15 9.81
C ALA A 25 49.80 37.91 9.88
N THR A 26 50.73 37.69 8.96
CA THR A 26 52.06 38.33 8.96
C THR A 26 52.11 39.67 8.21
N TYR A 27 51.04 40.07 7.52
CA TYR A 27 50.96 41.34 6.78
C TYR A 27 50.12 42.40 7.51
N ILE A 28 50.18 42.44 8.85
CA ILE A 28 49.50 43.46 9.66
C ILE A 28 50.51 44.08 10.63
N GLN A 29 51.30 45.00 10.12
CA GLN A 29 51.97 46.01 10.95
C GLN A 29 51.65 47.46 10.52
N GLY A 30 50.62 47.67 9.70
CA GLY A 30 50.10 49.00 9.47
C GLY A 30 48.95 49.06 8.47
N GLY A 31 47.76 49.41 8.93
CA GLY A 31 46.72 49.95 8.05
C GLY A 31 45.36 49.24 8.04
N LEU A 32 44.40 49.90 8.66
CA LEU A 32 42.93 49.80 8.63
C LEU A 32 42.28 49.24 7.33
N PHE A 33 41.47 48.17 7.40
CA PHE A 33 40.37 47.88 6.44
C PHE A 33 39.26 46.98 7.07
N PRO A 34 37.95 47.23 6.81
CA PRO A 34 36.83 46.45 7.33
C PRO A 34 36.39 45.26 6.44
N SER A 35 37.27 44.72 5.60
CA SER A 35 36.91 43.75 4.55
C SER A 35 37.03 42.26 4.94
N PHE A 36 37.55 41.93 6.12
CA PHE A 36 37.78 40.53 6.54
C PHE A 36 36.64 39.89 7.36
N THR A 37 35.74 40.66 7.96
CA THR A 37 34.57 40.14 8.71
C THR A 37 33.53 39.48 7.78
N LEU A 38 33.44 39.92 6.53
CA LEU A 38 32.55 39.34 5.52
C LEU A 38 33.01 37.95 5.04
N SER A 39 34.31 37.64 5.03
CA SER A 39 34.81 36.35 4.54
C SER A 39 34.53 35.22 5.53
N CYS A 40 34.78 35.45 6.82
CA CYS A 40 34.55 34.46 7.88
C CYS A 40 33.04 34.19 8.09
N GLN A 41 32.22 35.23 8.06
CA GLN A 41 30.76 35.09 8.21
C GLN A 41 30.12 34.36 7.02
N VAL A 42 30.64 34.56 5.80
CA VAL A 42 30.20 33.81 4.61
C VAL A 42 30.62 32.34 4.69
N ILE A 43 31.83 32.04 5.15
CA ILE A 43 32.31 30.66 5.32
C ILE A 43 31.49 29.92 6.39
N ILE A 44 31.22 30.56 7.55
CA ILE A 44 30.37 30.00 8.61
C ILE A 44 28.95 29.74 8.06
N MET A 45 28.38 30.66 7.29
CA MET A 45 27.07 30.46 6.65
C MET A 45 27.05 29.31 5.63
N LEU A 46 28.14 29.11 4.88
CA LEU A 46 28.28 28.00 3.93
C LEU A 46 28.49 26.65 4.65
N LEU A 47 29.21 26.63 5.77
CA LEU A 47 29.41 25.44 6.61
C LEU A 47 28.12 25.05 7.36
N LEU A 48 27.40 26.00 7.96
CA LEU A 48 26.10 25.77 8.59
C LEU A 48 25.06 25.26 7.58
N LYS A 49 25.11 25.73 6.32
CA LYS A 49 24.27 25.26 5.20
C LYS A 49 24.63 23.86 4.71
N GLN A 50 25.87 23.40 4.87
CA GLN A 50 26.30 22.02 4.59
C GLN A 50 25.85 21.06 5.71
N ILE A 51 25.95 21.48 6.97
CA ILE A 51 25.54 20.69 8.13
C ILE A 51 24.02 20.47 8.16
N SER A 52 23.22 21.48 7.77
CA SER A 52 21.75 21.34 7.68
C SER A 52 21.33 20.35 6.59
N LYS A 53 22.04 20.32 5.46
CA LYS A 53 21.80 19.35 4.38
C LYS A 53 22.09 17.91 4.80
N MET A 54 23.17 17.65 5.55
CA MET A 54 23.47 16.29 6.05
C MET A 54 22.40 15.76 7.00
N LYS A 55 21.89 16.59 7.92
CA LYS A 55 20.80 16.20 8.85
C LYS A 55 19.50 15.91 8.10
N VAL A 56 19.15 16.71 7.08
CA VAL A 56 17.97 16.48 6.24
C VAL A 56 18.09 15.19 5.43
N VAL A 57 19.25 14.92 4.82
CA VAL A 57 19.48 13.67 4.10
C VAL A 57 19.35 12.45 5.03
N LEU A 58 19.95 12.48 6.23
CA LEU A 58 19.81 11.40 7.21
C LEU A 58 18.35 11.20 7.66
N LEU A 59 17.63 12.27 7.98
CA LEU A 59 16.22 12.21 8.38
C LEU A 59 15.33 11.66 7.25
N THR A 60 15.57 12.07 6.00
CA THR A 60 14.85 11.50 4.84
C THR A 60 15.20 10.04 4.62
N LEU A 61 16.47 9.63 4.76
CA LEU A 61 16.89 8.24 4.64
C LEU A 61 16.23 7.36 5.72
N LEU A 62 16.19 7.83 6.98
CA LEU A 62 15.53 7.15 8.08
C LEU A 62 14.00 7.07 7.87
N PHE A 63 13.39 8.11 7.30
CA PHE A 63 11.98 8.10 6.89
C PHE A 63 11.70 7.10 5.75
N PHE A 64 12.58 7.00 4.74
CA PHE A 64 12.44 6.01 3.67
C PHE A 64 12.70 4.58 4.17
N ILE A 65 13.66 4.38 5.08
CA ILE A 65 13.94 3.08 5.71
C ILE A 65 12.74 2.62 6.56
N THR A 66 12.10 3.52 7.31
CA THR A 66 10.90 3.20 8.09
C THR A 66 9.67 2.91 7.21
N ILE A 67 9.53 3.57 6.06
CA ILE A 67 8.48 3.22 5.09
C ILE A 67 8.76 1.87 4.40
N ALA A 68 10.01 1.59 4.06
CA ALA A 68 10.39 0.33 3.42
C ALA A 68 10.20 -0.89 4.35
N THR A 69 10.41 -0.73 5.66
CA THR A 69 10.21 -1.82 6.64
C THR A 69 8.75 -2.04 7.05
N THR A 70 7.84 -1.14 6.70
CA THR A 70 6.40 -1.23 7.07
C THR A 70 5.52 -1.87 6.01
N VAL A 71 6.08 -2.36 4.89
CA VAL A 71 5.33 -3.16 3.89
C VAL A 71 5.21 -4.61 4.37
N GLN A 72 4.58 -4.81 5.53
CA GLN A 72 4.04 -6.12 5.89
C GLN A 72 2.89 -6.38 4.92
N ALA A 73 2.95 -7.47 4.15
CA ALA A 73 1.84 -7.91 3.31
C ALA A 73 0.62 -8.21 4.20
N SER A 74 -0.23 -7.20 4.41
CA SER A 74 -1.50 -7.37 5.11
C SER A 74 -2.38 -8.29 4.28
N CYS A 75 -2.64 -9.48 4.81
CA CYS A 75 -3.49 -10.48 4.16
C CYS A 75 -4.95 -10.42 4.62
N ASN A 76 -5.30 -9.39 5.39
CA ASN A 76 -6.68 -9.12 5.78
C ASN A 76 -7.37 -8.36 4.64
N ILE A 77 -8.18 -9.07 3.86
CA ILE A 77 -8.83 -8.51 2.68
C ILE A 77 -10.34 -8.71 2.71
N THR A 78 -11.07 -7.74 2.17
CA THR A 78 -12.52 -7.82 1.96
C THR A 78 -12.82 -7.84 0.47
N LEU A 79 -13.51 -8.89 0.03
CA LEU A 79 -13.85 -9.17 -1.36
C LEU A 79 -15.35 -8.96 -1.54
N THR A 80 -15.74 -8.06 -2.45
CA THR A 80 -17.15 -7.67 -2.64
C THR A 80 -17.72 -7.99 -4.03
N SER A 81 -16.86 -8.36 -4.96
CA SER A 81 -17.23 -8.78 -6.31
C SER A 81 -17.94 -10.14 -6.31
N ARG A 82 -18.80 -10.40 -7.30
CA ARG A 82 -19.50 -11.68 -7.50
C ARG A 82 -18.56 -12.86 -7.84
N SER A 83 -17.34 -12.56 -8.24
CA SER A 83 -16.27 -13.54 -8.38
C SER A 83 -14.95 -12.88 -8.05
N GLY A 84 -13.95 -13.71 -7.73
CA GLY A 84 -12.62 -13.22 -7.42
C GLY A 84 -11.69 -14.33 -6.96
N SER A 85 -10.49 -13.94 -6.58
CA SER A 85 -9.46 -14.86 -6.11
C SER A 85 -8.66 -14.25 -4.97
N PHE A 86 -8.07 -15.10 -4.14
CA PHE A 86 -7.16 -14.70 -3.09
C PHE A 86 -6.17 -15.83 -2.78
N LYS A 87 -5.05 -15.48 -2.17
CA LYS A 87 -3.92 -16.39 -1.96
C LYS A 87 -3.27 -16.16 -0.62
N SER A 88 -2.62 -17.19 -0.10
CA SER A 88 -1.78 -17.06 1.08
C SER A 88 -0.63 -16.07 0.84
N PRO A 89 -0.12 -15.39 1.87
CA PRO A 89 1.06 -14.53 1.76
C PRO A 89 2.22 -15.24 1.06
N TYR A 90 2.93 -14.51 0.20
CA TYR A 90 4.10 -14.99 -0.56
C TYR A 90 3.83 -16.09 -1.60
N TYR A 91 2.60 -16.57 -1.77
CA TYR A 91 2.26 -17.58 -2.77
C TYR A 91 2.74 -17.18 -4.19
N PRO A 92 3.44 -18.07 -4.93
CA PRO A 92 3.58 -19.53 -4.70
C PRO A 92 4.74 -19.94 -3.78
N GLN A 93 5.49 -19.00 -3.23
CA GLN A 93 6.53 -19.29 -2.23
C GLN A 93 5.89 -19.69 -0.90
N MET A 94 6.70 -20.30 -0.03
CA MET A 94 6.24 -20.77 1.28
C MET A 94 5.80 -19.60 2.17
N TYR A 95 4.67 -19.77 2.86
CA TYR A 95 4.19 -18.77 3.80
C TYR A 95 5.01 -18.76 5.10
N ASN A 96 5.14 -17.57 5.70
CA ASN A 96 5.65 -17.40 7.06
C ASN A 96 4.51 -17.53 8.08
N ARG A 97 4.85 -17.47 9.38
CA ARG A 97 3.83 -17.35 10.44
C ARG A 97 2.88 -16.19 10.12
N THR A 98 1.59 -16.48 10.04
CA THR A 98 0.60 -15.50 9.60
C THR A 98 -0.78 -15.84 10.13
N TYR A 99 -1.60 -14.79 10.30
CA TYR A 99 -3.00 -14.93 10.69
C TYR A 99 -3.85 -14.02 9.81
N CYS A 100 -4.48 -14.59 8.78
CA CYS A 100 -5.14 -13.85 7.72
C CYS A 100 -6.65 -14.02 7.74
N TYR A 101 -7.36 -12.94 7.43
CA TYR A 101 -8.81 -12.91 7.25
C TYR A 101 -9.20 -12.53 5.83
N TYR A 102 -9.94 -13.40 5.18
CA TYR A 102 -10.55 -13.15 3.87
C TYR A 102 -12.06 -13.09 4.06
N SER A 103 -12.63 -11.89 3.98
CA SER A 103 -14.07 -11.65 4.15
C SER A 103 -14.73 -11.45 2.79
N ILE A 104 -15.60 -12.38 2.40
CA ILE A 104 -16.33 -12.30 1.12
C ILE A 104 -17.76 -11.85 1.40
N PHE A 105 -18.14 -10.71 0.83
CA PHE A 105 -19.47 -10.13 0.96
C PHE A 105 -20.03 -9.70 -0.38
N VAL A 106 -20.95 -10.50 -0.91
CA VAL A 106 -21.58 -10.27 -2.22
C VAL A 106 -22.99 -9.69 -2.03
N PRO A 107 -23.65 -9.18 -3.10
CA PRO A 107 -25.04 -8.73 -3.01
C PRO A 107 -25.98 -9.79 -2.43
N SER A 108 -27.06 -9.35 -1.78
CA SER A 108 -28.07 -10.27 -1.22
C SER A 108 -28.71 -11.13 -2.31
N GLY A 109 -29.16 -12.33 -1.94
CA GLY A 109 -29.78 -13.28 -2.87
C GLY A 109 -28.78 -14.13 -3.66
N TYR A 110 -27.47 -14.00 -3.42
CA TYR A 110 -26.45 -14.87 -4.00
C TYR A 110 -25.85 -15.81 -2.95
N ILE A 111 -25.47 -17.00 -3.42
CA ILE A 111 -24.66 -17.99 -2.71
C ILE A 111 -23.24 -17.91 -3.23
N ILE A 112 -22.25 -18.07 -2.37
CA ILE A 112 -20.81 -18.04 -2.68
C ILE A 112 -20.31 -19.48 -2.78
N ARG A 113 -19.67 -19.82 -3.90
CA ARG A 113 -18.97 -21.08 -4.12
C ARG A 113 -17.47 -20.82 -4.07
N LEU A 114 -16.79 -21.44 -3.10
CA LEU A 114 -15.35 -21.35 -2.91
C LEU A 114 -14.70 -22.66 -3.38
N HIS A 115 -13.67 -22.55 -4.21
CA HIS A 115 -12.88 -23.66 -4.68
C HIS A 115 -11.38 -23.34 -4.61
N TRP A 116 -10.56 -24.39 -4.45
CA TRP A 116 -9.11 -24.27 -4.27
C TRP A 116 -8.42 -24.74 -5.55
N GLN A 117 -7.69 -23.86 -6.25
CA GLN A 117 -6.87 -24.31 -7.37
C GLN A 117 -5.65 -25.08 -6.87
N THR A 118 -4.98 -24.54 -5.85
CA THR A 118 -3.89 -25.21 -5.14
C THR A 118 -4.09 -25.10 -3.64
N PHE A 119 -3.75 -26.15 -2.91
CA PHE A 119 -3.87 -26.20 -1.46
C PHE A 119 -2.78 -27.10 -0.89
N ASP A 120 -1.92 -26.52 -0.06
CA ASP A 120 -0.78 -27.16 0.58
C ASP A 120 -0.54 -26.41 1.90
N VAL A 121 -1.21 -26.85 2.97
CA VAL A 121 -1.23 -26.14 4.27
C VAL A 121 -1.10 -27.14 5.40
N GLY A 122 0.04 -27.17 6.09
CA GLY A 122 0.21 -28.06 7.23
C GLY A 122 0.12 -29.54 6.87
N THR A 123 0.11 -30.39 7.89
CA THR A 123 -0.16 -31.83 7.77
C THR A 123 -1.30 -32.24 8.70
N PRO A 124 -2.21 -33.13 8.26
CA PRO A 124 -3.16 -33.76 9.15
C PRO A 124 -2.42 -34.74 10.08
N GLN A 125 -2.79 -34.80 11.36
CA GLN A 125 -2.15 -35.69 12.34
C GLN A 125 -2.92 -37.00 12.51
N THR A 126 -4.25 -36.97 12.41
CA THR A 126 -5.13 -38.15 12.51
C THR A 126 -6.53 -37.79 11.97
N PHE A 127 -7.18 -38.70 11.24
CA PHE A 127 -8.61 -38.66 10.86
C PHE A 127 -9.20 -37.26 10.56
N SER A 128 -8.50 -36.43 9.78
CA SER A 128 -8.95 -35.10 9.31
C SER A 128 -8.97 -33.96 10.34
N LYS A 129 -8.34 -34.09 11.52
CA LYS A 129 -8.16 -32.97 12.46
C LYS A 129 -6.84 -32.23 12.22
N CYS A 130 -6.92 -30.89 12.12
CA CYS A 130 -5.77 -30.01 11.89
C CYS A 130 -5.24 -29.47 13.22
N HIS A 131 -4.04 -29.90 13.63
CA HIS A 131 -3.42 -29.48 14.90
C HIS A 131 -2.53 -28.23 14.74
N GLY A 132 -1.88 -28.08 13.58
CA GLY A 132 -0.97 -26.97 13.27
C GLY A 132 -1.60 -25.94 12.35
N ASP A 133 -0.99 -25.77 11.18
CA ASP A 133 -1.46 -24.83 10.17
C ASP A 133 -2.80 -25.28 9.60
N LYS A 134 -3.74 -24.35 9.50
CA LYS A 134 -5.08 -24.65 9.01
C LYS A 134 -5.76 -23.47 8.35
N VAL A 135 -6.66 -23.81 7.45
CA VAL A 135 -7.63 -22.87 6.88
C VAL A 135 -9.01 -23.22 7.40
N THR A 136 -9.69 -22.26 8.01
CA THR A 136 -11.06 -22.40 8.50
C THR A 136 -12.00 -21.58 7.64
N VAL A 137 -12.98 -22.24 7.03
CA VAL A 137 -14.03 -21.60 6.23
C VAL A 137 -15.31 -21.54 7.08
N TYR A 138 -15.79 -20.34 7.36
CA TYR A 138 -17.03 -20.07 8.10
C TYR A 138 -18.16 -19.70 7.13
N ASN A 139 -19.32 -20.33 7.31
CA ASN A 139 -20.54 -20.03 6.57
C ASN A 139 -21.20 -18.72 7.05
N GLY A 140 -20.58 -17.59 6.73
CA GLY A 140 -20.97 -16.27 7.23
C GLY A 140 -19.81 -15.61 7.96
N TYR A 141 -20.12 -14.92 9.06
CA TYR A 141 -19.10 -14.28 9.90
C TYR A 141 -18.38 -15.29 10.80
N LYS A 142 -17.13 -15.02 11.16
CA LYS A 142 -16.48 -15.73 12.26
C LYS A 142 -17.14 -15.35 13.60
N ARG A 143 -18.13 -16.14 14.05
CA ARG A 143 -18.81 -16.01 15.34
C ARG A 143 -19.00 -17.37 16.02
N PRO A 144 -19.15 -17.43 17.35
CA PRO A 144 -19.55 -18.65 18.04
C PRO A 144 -20.81 -19.26 17.40
N GLY A 145 -20.87 -20.59 17.28
CA GLY A 145 -21.99 -21.30 16.67
C GLY A 145 -22.08 -21.26 15.13
N THR A 146 -21.24 -20.47 14.44
CA THR A 146 -21.25 -20.46 12.97
C THR A 146 -20.71 -21.77 12.41
N LYS A 147 -21.46 -22.39 11.49
CA LYS A 147 -21.03 -23.60 10.78
C LYS A 147 -19.69 -23.34 10.07
N LYS A 148 -18.72 -24.23 10.27
CA LYS A 148 -17.37 -24.08 9.72
C LYS A 148 -16.77 -25.42 9.32
N VAL A 149 -15.79 -25.35 8.43
CA VAL A 149 -14.95 -26.49 8.02
C VAL A 149 -13.48 -26.10 8.20
N GLU A 150 -12.69 -27.01 8.77
CA GLU A 150 -11.24 -26.87 8.89
C GLU A 150 -10.55 -27.74 7.83
N LEU A 151 -9.51 -27.17 7.19
CA LEU A 151 -8.74 -27.80 6.11
C LEU A 151 -7.24 -27.68 6.39
N CYS A 152 -6.51 -28.75 6.13
CA CYS A 152 -5.05 -28.85 6.17
C CYS A 152 -4.59 -30.04 5.31
N GLY A 153 -3.28 -30.20 5.13
CA GLY A 153 -2.68 -31.09 4.15
C GLY A 153 -2.87 -30.58 2.73
N GLN A 154 -3.06 -31.54 1.81
CA GLN A 154 -3.28 -31.28 0.39
C GLN A 154 -4.72 -31.58 -0.06
N LYS A 155 -5.60 -31.94 0.88
CA LYS A 155 -6.99 -32.30 0.58
C LYS A 155 -7.80 -31.05 0.26
N LYS A 156 -8.13 -30.88 -1.02
CA LYS A 156 -8.99 -29.80 -1.51
C LYS A 156 -10.46 -30.14 -1.22
N LYS A 157 -11.17 -29.28 -0.49
CA LYS A 157 -12.62 -29.39 -0.30
C LYS A 157 -13.27 -28.05 -0.62
N SER A 158 -14.06 -28.03 -1.68
CA SER A 158 -14.87 -26.87 -2.05
C SER A 158 -15.96 -26.62 -1.02
N PHE A 159 -16.40 -25.37 -0.92
CA PHE A 159 -17.39 -24.93 0.05
C PHE A 159 -18.46 -24.08 -0.61
N SER A 160 -19.73 -24.36 -0.36
CA SER A 160 -20.85 -23.50 -0.77
C SER A 160 -21.48 -22.88 0.46
N SER A 161 -21.60 -21.56 0.47
CA SER A 161 -22.30 -20.86 1.56
C SER A 161 -23.80 -21.08 1.48
N THR A 162 -24.50 -20.70 2.55
CA THR A 162 -25.98 -20.60 2.55
C THR A 162 -26.44 -19.14 2.53
N SER A 163 -25.51 -18.20 2.45
CA SER A 163 -25.77 -16.76 2.47
C SER A 163 -24.80 -16.01 1.56
N ASN A 164 -25.01 -14.71 1.40
CA ASN A 164 -24.13 -13.81 0.66
C ASN A 164 -22.84 -13.43 1.43
N ARG A 165 -22.49 -14.18 2.48
CA ARG A 165 -21.33 -13.95 3.35
C ARG A 165 -20.54 -15.24 3.53
N LEU A 166 -19.23 -15.14 3.39
CA LEU A 166 -18.28 -16.22 3.67
C LEU A 166 -17.02 -15.63 4.30
N THR A 167 -16.51 -16.24 5.37
CA THR A 167 -15.23 -15.83 5.97
C THR A 167 -14.24 -16.98 5.90
N VAL A 168 -13.05 -16.73 5.36
CA VAL A 168 -11.93 -17.68 5.39
C VAL A 168 -10.87 -17.13 6.33
N VAL A 169 -10.40 -17.96 7.25
CA VAL A 169 -9.33 -17.63 8.18
C VAL A 169 -8.17 -18.57 7.94
N PHE A 170 -6.99 -18.02 7.71
CA PHE A 170 -5.76 -18.80 7.60
C PHE A 170 -4.92 -18.59 8.85
N ASP A 171 -4.73 -19.66 9.63
CA ASP A 171 -3.88 -19.71 10.81
C ASP A 171 -2.62 -20.52 10.44
N GLY A 172 -1.56 -19.83 10.03
CA GLY A 172 -0.25 -20.41 9.75
C GLY A 172 0.64 -20.23 10.98
N ARG A 173 0.70 -21.23 11.86
CA ARG A 173 1.48 -21.20 13.11
C ARG A 173 2.91 -21.67 12.93
N THR A 174 3.14 -22.53 11.94
CA THR A 174 4.46 -23.02 11.57
C THR A 174 5.02 -22.17 10.42
N SER A 175 6.32 -21.92 10.43
CA SER A 175 6.98 -21.10 9.41
C SER A 175 7.60 -21.98 8.32
N ARG A 176 7.41 -21.59 7.06
CA ARG A 176 8.21 -22.00 5.88
C ARG A 176 8.32 -23.51 5.63
N LYS A 177 7.19 -24.22 5.65
CA LYS A 177 7.14 -25.65 5.25
C LYS A 177 6.28 -25.93 4.03
N TYR A 178 5.23 -25.14 3.81
CA TYR A 178 4.21 -25.43 2.80
C TYR A 178 3.98 -24.21 1.90
N ARG A 179 3.55 -24.46 0.66
CA ARG A 179 3.34 -23.40 -0.36
C ARG A 179 2.09 -22.57 -0.13
N GLY A 180 1.18 -23.02 0.72
CA GLY A 180 -0.07 -22.35 1.02
C GLY A 180 -1.17 -22.65 0.00
N PHE A 181 -1.93 -21.65 -0.39
CA PHE A 181 -3.11 -21.86 -1.24
C PHE A 181 -3.36 -20.73 -2.23
N TYR A 182 -4.06 -21.09 -3.30
CA TYR A 182 -4.69 -20.17 -4.24
C TYR A 182 -6.16 -20.55 -4.37
N ALA A 183 -7.02 -19.65 -3.94
CA ALA A 183 -8.46 -19.85 -3.85
C ALA A 183 -9.18 -18.94 -4.83
N VAL A 184 -10.24 -19.47 -5.43
CA VAL A 184 -11.10 -18.75 -6.36
C VAL A 184 -12.54 -18.94 -5.89
N TYR A 185 -13.35 -17.91 -6.05
CA TYR A 185 -14.76 -17.97 -5.73
C TYR A 185 -15.62 -17.33 -6.83
N ASP A 186 -16.84 -17.80 -6.91
CA ASP A 186 -17.90 -17.31 -7.78
C ASP A 186 -19.23 -17.35 -7.05
N THR A 187 -20.26 -16.72 -7.61
CA THR A 187 -21.60 -16.69 -7.02
C THR A 187 -22.65 -17.32 -7.92
N THR A 188 -23.60 -18.02 -7.31
CA THR A 188 -24.81 -18.52 -7.97
C THR A 188 -26.05 -17.99 -7.27
N LEU A 189 -27.17 -17.96 -7.98
CA LEU A 189 -28.47 -17.79 -7.35
C LEU A 189 -28.84 -19.09 -6.60
N PRO A 190 -29.60 -19.03 -5.51
CA PRO A 190 -30.22 -20.20 -4.90
C PRO A 190 -31.03 -20.94 -5.96
N SER A 191 -30.81 -22.25 -6.11
CA SER A 191 -31.69 -23.07 -6.93
C SER A 191 -33.08 -23.02 -6.34
N ILE A 192 -34.01 -22.33 -7.01
CA ILE A 192 -35.44 -22.40 -6.70
C ILE A 192 -35.92 -23.76 -7.22
N THR A 193 -35.59 -24.85 -6.52
CA THR A 193 -36.26 -26.15 -6.71
C THR A 193 -37.64 -26.04 -6.11
N GLY A 194 -38.52 -25.46 -6.91
CA GLY A 194 -39.90 -25.15 -6.59
C GLY A 194 -40.45 -24.38 -7.76
N THR A 195 -40.73 -25.07 -8.87
CA THR A 195 -41.52 -24.53 -9.96
C THR A 195 -42.83 -23.96 -9.37
N PRO A 196 -43.13 -22.66 -9.51
CA PRO A 196 -44.48 -22.20 -9.30
C PRO A 196 -45.29 -22.72 -10.49
N LYS A 197 -46.01 -23.82 -10.31
CA LYS A 197 -47.13 -24.17 -11.20
C LYS A 197 -48.25 -23.15 -10.97
N ARG A 198 -48.15 -22.00 -11.62
CA ARG A 198 -49.30 -21.29 -12.19
C ARG A 198 -48.81 -20.18 -13.12
N PRO A 199 -49.28 -20.12 -14.38
CA PRO A 199 -49.26 -18.86 -15.12
C PRO A 199 -50.20 -17.91 -14.39
N VAL A 200 -49.65 -16.89 -13.72
CA VAL A 200 -50.45 -15.73 -13.33
C VAL A 200 -50.50 -14.83 -14.54
N THR A 201 -51.72 -14.67 -15.08
CA THR A 201 -52.10 -13.72 -16.12
C THR A 201 -51.45 -12.36 -15.87
N PRO A 202 -50.84 -11.71 -16.87
CA PRO A 202 -50.21 -10.42 -16.67
C PRO A 202 -51.30 -9.34 -16.50
N SER A 203 -51.67 -9.06 -15.25
CA SER A 203 -52.37 -7.82 -14.91
C SER A 203 -51.40 -6.67 -15.16
N ARG A 204 -51.69 -5.91 -16.20
CA ARG A 204 -50.95 -4.74 -16.67
C ARG A 204 -51.00 -3.64 -15.61
N VAL A 205 -50.15 -3.73 -14.58
CA VAL A 205 -49.91 -2.61 -13.66
C VAL A 205 -48.73 -1.83 -14.23
N SER A 206 -49.06 -0.75 -14.92
CA SER A 206 -48.15 0.31 -15.33
C SER A 206 -47.40 0.83 -14.11
N THR A 207 -46.17 0.39 -13.93
CA THR A 207 -45.28 0.87 -12.87
C THR A 207 -44.14 1.65 -13.51
N SER A 208 -44.21 2.98 -13.39
CA SER A 208 -43.04 3.83 -13.55
C SER A 208 -42.07 3.54 -12.41
N SER A 209 -41.30 2.46 -12.52
CA SER A 209 -40.22 2.15 -11.59
C SER A 209 -39.04 3.05 -11.91
N TYR A 210 -38.69 3.94 -10.97
CA TYR A 210 -37.53 4.82 -11.11
C TYR A 210 -36.46 4.45 -10.09
N ILE A 211 -35.21 4.67 -10.48
CA ILE A 211 -34.03 4.29 -9.69
C ILE A 211 -33.71 5.39 -8.69
N SER A 212 -33.42 5.01 -7.44
CA SER A 212 -32.89 5.93 -6.42
C SER A 212 -31.65 5.35 -5.73
N LYS A 213 -30.84 6.22 -5.11
CA LYS A 213 -29.65 5.83 -4.34
C LYS A 213 -29.60 6.50 -2.97
N THR A 214 -29.05 5.81 -1.98
CA THR A 214 -28.74 6.38 -0.65
C THR A 214 -27.26 6.18 -0.31
N VAL A 215 -26.70 7.07 0.51
CA VAL A 215 -25.33 6.93 1.03
C VAL A 215 -25.39 6.08 2.28
N ILE A 216 -24.73 4.92 2.27
CA ILE A 216 -24.64 4.03 3.43
C ILE A 216 -23.48 4.44 4.33
N PHE A 217 -22.37 4.86 3.71
CA PHE A 217 -21.13 5.19 4.40
C PHE A 217 -20.34 6.21 3.60
N LYS A 218 -19.75 7.19 4.28
CA LYS A 218 -18.87 8.20 3.68
C LYS A 218 -17.70 8.44 4.63
N ASN A 219 -16.48 8.37 4.09
CA ASN A 219 -15.27 8.86 4.76
C ASN A 219 -14.55 9.87 3.85
N SER A 220 -13.34 10.29 4.24
CA SER A 220 -12.55 11.28 3.50
C SER A 220 -12.10 10.84 2.10
N THR A 221 -12.08 9.54 1.79
CA THR A 221 -11.51 8.99 0.55
C THR A 221 -12.50 8.19 -0.30
N CYS A 222 -13.62 7.75 0.28
CA CYS A 222 -14.57 6.83 -0.33
C CYS A 222 -16.01 7.11 0.15
N THR A 223 -16.95 6.99 -0.80
CA THR A 223 -18.40 7.00 -0.54
C THR A 223 -19.03 5.71 -1.04
N ARG A 224 -19.86 5.07 -0.21
CA ARG A 224 -20.60 3.83 -0.52
C ARG A 224 -22.08 4.14 -0.69
N TYR A 225 -22.61 3.80 -1.87
CA TYR A 225 -24.02 3.97 -2.25
C TYR A 225 -24.76 2.63 -2.30
N GLN A 226 -26.02 2.60 -1.85
CA GLN A 226 -27.01 1.55 -2.11
C GLN A 226 -28.01 2.05 -3.14
N TRP A 227 -28.26 1.27 -4.19
CA TRP A 227 -29.26 1.55 -5.21
C TRP A 227 -30.52 0.72 -4.99
N TYR A 228 -31.68 1.34 -5.24
CA TYR A 228 -33.01 0.77 -5.07
C TYR A 228 -33.88 0.97 -6.32
N HIS A 229 -34.70 -0.03 -6.61
CA HIS A 229 -35.89 0.16 -7.43
C HIS A 229 -37.01 0.66 -6.50
N ASN A 230 -37.59 1.82 -6.82
CA ASN A 230 -38.81 2.25 -6.16
C ASN A 230 -39.99 1.59 -6.85
N THR A 231 -40.71 0.75 -6.13
CA THR A 231 -42.00 0.19 -6.57
C THR A 231 -43.11 0.76 -5.70
N PRO A 232 -44.39 0.70 -6.12
CA PRO A 232 -45.51 1.07 -5.25
C PRO A 232 -45.55 0.29 -3.92
N GLN A 233 -44.86 -0.86 -3.86
CA GLN A 233 -44.78 -1.73 -2.68
C GLN A 233 -43.56 -1.40 -1.78
N GLY A 234 -42.68 -0.47 -2.18
CA GLY A 234 -41.54 -0.01 -1.38
C GLY A 234 -40.21 0.04 -2.13
N LYS A 235 -39.11 0.23 -1.37
CA LYS A 235 -37.74 0.34 -1.91
C LYS A 235 -37.05 -1.03 -1.89
N VAL A 236 -36.74 -1.58 -3.06
CA VAL A 236 -36.05 -2.88 -3.19
C VAL A 236 -34.59 -2.68 -3.58
N PRO A 237 -33.61 -3.09 -2.75
CA PRO A 237 -32.18 -2.91 -3.04
C PRO A 237 -31.69 -3.86 -4.14
N TYR A 238 -30.91 -3.36 -5.09
CA TYR A 238 -30.41 -4.19 -6.21
C TYR A 238 -28.91 -4.05 -6.52
N LYS A 239 -28.28 -2.92 -6.19
CA LYS A 239 -26.86 -2.68 -6.50
C LYS A 239 -26.18 -1.89 -5.38
N ILE A 240 -24.90 -2.19 -5.17
CA ILE A 240 -24.01 -1.41 -4.30
C ILE A 240 -22.91 -0.82 -5.17
N THR A 241 -22.56 0.44 -4.97
CA THR A 241 -21.44 1.08 -5.69
C THR A 241 -20.57 1.83 -4.70
N ILE A 242 -19.26 1.66 -4.83
CA ILE A 242 -18.28 2.36 -4.02
C ILE A 242 -17.51 3.28 -4.96
N THR A 243 -17.58 4.58 -4.70
CA THR A 243 -16.78 5.58 -5.41
C THR A 243 -15.69 6.05 -4.46
N CYS A 244 -14.46 5.69 -4.75
CA CYS A 244 -13.31 6.26 -4.08
C CYS A 244 -12.66 7.27 -5.01
N THR A 245 -12.39 8.47 -4.51
CA THR A 245 -11.37 9.30 -5.15
C THR A 245 -10.09 8.50 -5.05
N LYS A 246 -9.41 8.23 -6.18
CA LYS A 246 -8.07 7.65 -6.13
C LYS A 246 -7.26 8.57 -5.23
N GLY A 247 -7.01 8.13 -3.99
CA GLY A 247 -6.01 8.79 -3.15
C GLY A 247 -4.76 8.86 -4.00
N VAL A 248 -4.12 10.02 -4.04
CA VAL A 248 -2.84 10.17 -4.72
C VAL A 248 -1.96 9.07 -4.15
N SER A 249 -1.55 8.11 -5.00
CA SER A 249 -0.79 6.97 -4.51
C SER A 249 0.42 7.51 -3.77
N VAL A 250 0.77 6.93 -2.63
CA VAL A 250 1.99 7.31 -1.92
C VAL A 250 3.19 7.24 -2.88
N VAL A 251 3.16 6.31 -3.85
CA VAL A 251 4.13 6.24 -4.95
C VAL A 251 4.12 7.48 -5.83
N THR A 252 2.96 8.04 -6.15
CA THR A 252 2.82 9.28 -6.94
C THR A 252 3.26 10.51 -6.13
N ILE A 253 2.96 10.57 -4.83
CA ILE A 253 3.45 11.64 -3.94
C ILE A 253 4.98 11.59 -3.85
N ILE A 254 5.55 10.40 -3.68
CA ILE A 254 7.00 10.17 -3.65
C ILE A 254 7.62 10.54 -5.02
N ALA A 255 7.01 10.13 -6.13
CA ALA A 255 7.53 10.45 -7.47
C ALA A 255 7.55 11.97 -7.73
N VAL A 256 6.49 12.68 -7.32
CA VAL A 256 6.41 14.15 -7.46
C VAL A 256 7.43 14.83 -6.55
N SER A 257 7.58 14.40 -5.30
CA SER A 257 8.55 14.99 -4.37
C SER A 257 10.00 14.76 -4.80
N VAL A 258 10.32 13.56 -5.29
CA VAL A 258 11.64 13.24 -5.87
C VAL A 258 11.91 14.10 -7.11
N SER A 259 10.92 14.27 -7.99
CA SER A 259 11.06 15.08 -9.19
C SER A 259 11.34 16.56 -8.88
N ILE A 260 10.62 17.13 -7.90
CA ILE A 260 10.84 18.51 -7.43
C ILE A 260 12.25 18.66 -6.84
N PHE A 261 12.71 17.69 -6.06
CA PHE A 261 14.04 17.73 -5.44
C PHE A 261 15.17 17.65 -6.47
N ILE A 262 15.05 16.77 -7.46
CA ILE A 262 16.01 16.67 -8.58
C ILE A 262 16.05 17.98 -9.36
N CYS A 263 14.90 18.59 -9.67
CA CYS A 263 14.84 19.87 -10.36
C CYS A 263 15.55 20.99 -9.58
N ALA A 264 15.37 21.05 -8.26
CA ALA A 264 16.03 22.03 -7.40
C ALA A 264 17.57 21.86 -7.38
N ILE A 265 18.06 20.61 -7.37
CA ILE A 265 19.49 20.32 -7.46
C ILE A 265 20.05 20.78 -8.80
N ILE A 266 19.40 20.43 -9.91
CA ILE A 266 19.82 20.80 -11.26
C ILE A 266 19.84 22.33 -11.40
N ALA A 267 18.79 23.02 -10.97
CA ALA A 267 18.73 24.49 -10.97
C ALA A 267 19.87 25.11 -10.14
N GLY A 268 20.18 24.53 -8.98
CA GLY A 268 21.32 24.96 -8.15
C GLY A 268 22.67 24.80 -8.84
N ILE A 269 22.88 23.67 -9.54
CA ILE A 269 24.09 23.43 -10.34
C ILE A 269 24.19 24.45 -11.47
N PHE A 270 23.14 24.67 -12.24
CA PHE A 270 23.13 25.68 -13.30
C PHE A 270 23.38 27.10 -12.77
N TYR A 271 22.78 27.46 -11.64
CA TYR A 271 23.00 28.76 -11.00
C TYR A 271 24.47 28.94 -10.59
N THR A 272 25.09 27.90 -10.03
CA THR A 272 26.51 27.94 -9.63
C THR A 272 27.45 27.98 -10.83
N ILE A 273 27.15 27.27 -11.93
CA ILE A 273 27.90 27.36 -13.19
C ILE A 273 27.76 28.74 -13.82
N LYS A 274 26.53 29.30 -13.87
CA LYS A 274 26.26 30.64 -14.40
C LYS A 274 26.97 31.72 -13.58
N ARG A 275 27.09 31.55 -12.27
CA ARG A 275 27.84 32.47 -11.40
C ARG A 275 29.37 32.37 -11.58
N ARG A 276 29.90 31.19 -11.95
CA ARG A 276 31.33 31.04 -12.29
C ARG A 276 31.69 31.64 -13.65
N ARG A 277 30.74 31.70 -14.59
CA ARG A 277 30.84 32.50 -15.82
C ARG A 277 30.38 33.93 -15.52
N GLY A 278 31.18 34.67 -14.73
CA GLY A 278 31.00 36.12 -14.61
C GLY A 278 31.04 36.79 -15.99
N PRO A 279 30.49 38.01 -16.15
CA PRO A 279 30.56 38.72 -17.41
C PRO A 279 32.04 38.98 -17.72
N HIS A 280 32.57 38.35 -18.77
CA HIS A 280 33.80 38.82 -19.38
C HIS A 280 33.48 40.22 -19.93
N PHE A 281 33.79 41.23 -19.12
CA PHE A 281 33.84 42.62 -19.52
C PHE A 281 34.98 42.73 -20.53
N VAL A 282 34.63 42.66 -21.82
CA VAL A 282 35.53 43.05 -22.91
C VAL A 282 35.73 44.56 -22.75
N ARG A 283 36.85 44.98 -22.15
CA ARG A 283 37.38 46.33 -22.35
C ARG A 283 38.19 46.30 -23.65
N LEU A 284 37.64 46.91 -24.69
CA LEU A 284 38.42 47.60 -25.72
C LEU A 284 38.54 49.06 -25.29
#